data_AF-A0A971GKU7-F1
#
_entry.id   AF-A0A971GKU7-F1
#
_cell.length_a   1.000
_cell.length_b   1.000
_cell.length_c   1.000
_cell.angle_alpha   90.00
_cell.angle_beta   90.00
_cell.angle_gamma   90.00
#
_symmetry.space_group_name_H-M   'P 1'
#
loop_
_entity.id
_entity.type
_entity.pdbx_description
1 polymer ?
#
loop_
_entity_poly.entity_id
_entity_poly.type
_entity_poly.pdbx_seq_one_letter_code
_entity_poly.pdbx_strand_id
1 'polypeptide(L)'
;MNHNSRYTMPAEWETHERTLVEWPVRNSMQHPENYDQVCQGYAEVVNAISEFETVTLIINGDSESLARRLCTSEADFLSIPHN
;
A
#
# COMPACT_ATOMS: atom_id res chain seq x y z
N MET A 1 -17.62 -25.07 19.84
CA MET A 1 -17.11 -24.23 18.73
C MET A 1 -16.55 -25.17 17.68
N ASN A 2 -17.20 -25.27 16.52
CA ASN A 2 -16.81 -26.21 15.46
C ASN A 2 -15.57 -25.67 14.73
N HIS A 3 -14.41 -26.24 14.99
CA HIS A 3 -13.14 -25.90 14.33
C HIS A 3 -12.95 -26.72 13.05
N ASN A 4 -13.88 -26.63 12.11
CA ASN A 4 -13.79 -27.36 10.83
C ASN A 4 -13.56 -26.39 9.66
N SER A 5 -12.59 -25.49 9.81
CA SER A 5 -12.19 -24.59 8.73
C SER A 5 -10.99 -25.20 7.98
N ARG A 6 -11.12 -25.35 6.66
CA ARG A 6 -10.05 -25.86 5.77
C ARG A 6 -9.07 -24.75 5.30
N TYR A 7 -9.16 -23.57 5.90
CA TYR A 7 -8.33 -22.42 5.58
C TYR A 7 -7.37 -22.13 6.73
N THR A 8 -6.15 -21.78 6.38
CA THR A 8 -5.11 -21.33 7.30
C THR A 8 -4.55 -20.01 6.81
N MET A 9 -4.10 -19.15 7.73
CA MET A 9 -3.24 -18.04 7.38
C MET A 9 -1.85 -18.62 7.05
N PRO A 10 -1.38 -18.55 5.80
CA PRO A 10 -0.03 -19.00 5.48
C PRO A 10 0.99 -18.10 6.17
N ALA A 11 2.22 -18.58 6.26
CA ALA A 11 3.31 -17.74 6.74
C ALA A 11 3.70 -16.70 5.68
N GLU A 12 4.30 -15.60 6.13
CA GLU A 12 4.72 -14.46 5.28
C GLU A 12 5.86 -14.81 4.29
N TRP A 13 6.53 -15.95 4.46
CA TRP A 13 7.57 -16.41 3.52
C TRP A 13 7.03 -17.37 2.44
N GLU A 14 5.75 -17.68 2.48
CA GLU A 14 5.10 -18.43 1.41
C GLU A 14 4.91 -17.54 0.17
N THR A 15 4.64 -18.14 -0.99
CA THR A 15 4.42 -17.36 -2.22
C THR A 15 3.19 -16.45 -2.08
N HIS A 16 3.40 -15.16 -2.32
CA HIS A 16 2.35 -14.15 -2.34
C HIS A 16 1.85 -13.89 -3.77
N GLU A 17 0.56 -13.56 -3.90
CA GLU A 17 -0.01 -13.07 -5.16
C GLU A 17 0.27 -11.57 -5.36
N ARG A 18 0.19 -10.81 -4.26
CA ARG A 18 0.34 -9.35 -4.25
C ARG A 18 0.59 -8.82 -2.84
N THR A 19 1.09 -7.59 -2.79
CA THR A 19 1.13 -6.77 -1.58
C THR A 19 0.11 -5.61 -1.66
N LEU A 20 -0.58 -5.35 -0.54
CA LEU A 20 -1.46 -4.19 -0.39
C LEU A 20 -0.77 -3.12 0.45
N VAL A 21 -0.82 -1.87 0.01
CA VAL A 21 -0.24 -0.72 0.74
C VAL A 21 -1.29 0.39 0.81
N GLU A 22 -1.58 0.88 2.02
CA GLU A 22 -2.38 2.08 2.21
C GLU A 22 -1.50 3.33 2.07
N TRP A 23 -1.92 4.27 1.23
CA TRP A 23 -1.17 5.50 1.00
C TRP A 23 -1.28 6.46 2.19
N PRO A 24 -0.23 7.23 2.53
CA PRO A 24 -0.30 8.15 3.66
C PRO A 24 -1.41 9.20 3.50
N VAL A 25 -2.14 9.44 4.59
CA VAL A 25 -3.16 10.50 4.68
C VAL A 25 -2.65 11.60 5.59
N ARG A 26 -2.45 12.81 5.06
CA ARG A 26 -1.83 13.92 5.80
C ARG A 26 -2.53 14.23 7.12
N ASN A 27 -3.86 14.14 7.15
CA ASN A 27 -4.68 14.50 8.31
C ASN A 27 -4.63 13.48 9.47
N SER A 28 -4.15 12.26 9.24
CA SER A 28 -3.98 11.25 10.29
C SER A 28 -2.56 11.16 10.83
N MET A 29 -1.62 11.85 10.19
CA MET A 29 -0.23 11.86 10.63
C MET A 29 -0.04 12.62 11.94
N GLN A 30 0.79 12.08 12.82
CA GLN A 30 1.27 12.79 14.01
C GLN A 30 2.13 14.02 13.65
N HIS A 31 2.84 13.96 12.52
CA HIS A 31 3.75 15.00 12.03
C HIS A 31 3.40 15.40 10.57
N PRO A 32 2.29 16.13 10.34
CA PRO A 32 1.82 16.47 9.00
C PRO A 32 2.82 17.29 8.17
N GLU A 33 3.76 17.98 8.81
CA GLU A 33 4.86 18.71 8.18
C GLU A 33 5.78 17.81 7.34
N ASN A 34 5.88 16.52 7.70
CA ASN A 34 6.74 15.55 7.01
C ASN A 34 6.02 14.80 5.90
N TYR A 35 4.77 15.13 5.57
CA TYR A 35 3.93 14.38 4.62
C TYR A 35 4.62 14.11 3.28
N ASP A 36 5.28 15.11 2.70
CA ASP A 36 5.91 14.95 1.39
C ASP A 36 7.09 13.97 1.46
N GLN A 37 7.87 14.01 2.55
CA GLN A 37 8.96 13.06 2.79
C GLN A 37 8.42 11.65 3.04
N VAL A 38 7.32 11.52 3.77
CA VAL A 38 6.67 10.22 4.03
C VAL A 38 6.12 9.63 2.73
N CYS A 39 5.45 10.43 1.90
CA CYS A 39 4.98 9.98 0.58
C CYS A 39 6.14 9.49 -0.30
N GLN A 40 7.29 10.17 -0.27
CA GLN A 40 8.49 9.75 -0.97
C GLN A 40 9.00 8.39 -0.47
N GLY A 41 9.07 8.19 0.85
CA GLY A 41 9.48 6.90 1.42
C GLY A 41 8.50 5.77 1.09
N TYR A 42 7.19 6.02 1.10
CA TYR A 42 6.20 5.04 0.67
C TYR A 42 6.36 4.66 -0.80
N ALA A 43 6.60 5.64 -1.68
CA ALA A 43 6.85 5.37 -3.09
C ALA A 43 8.12 4.52 -3.31
N GLU A 44 9.19 4.77 -2.56
CA GLU A 44 10.40 3.95 -2.61
C GLU A 44 10.13 2.50 -2.23
N VAL A 45 9.35 2.26 -1.17
CA VAL A 45 8.95 0.91 -0.75
C VAL A 45 8.07 0.24 -1.81
N VAL A 46 7.05 0.93 -2.31
CA VAL A 46 6.17 0.42 -3.37
C VAL A 46 6.98 0.03 -4.59
N ASN A 47 7.87 0.92 -5.05
CA ASN A 47 8.71 0.66 -6.21
C ASN A 47 9.63 -0.55 -6.02
N ALA A 48 10.21 -0.72 -4.83
CA ALA A 48 11.06 -1.87 -4.53
C ALA A 48 10.28 -3.19 -4.50
N ILE A 49 9.06 -3.21 -3.93
CA ILE A 49 8.23 -4.43 -3.87
C ILE A 49 7.72 -4.81 -5.27
N SER A 50 7.37 -3.81 -6.10
CA SER A 50 6.89 -4.03 -7.47
C SER A 50 7.88 -4.77 -8.38
N GLU A 51 9.16 -4.87 -8.01
CA GLU A 51 10.15 -5.69 -8.73
C GLU A 51 9.93 -7.20 -8.52
N PHE A 52 9.22 -7.60 -7.46
CA PHE A 52 9.05 -9.00 -7.04
C PHE A 52 7.61 -9.50 -7.16
N GLU A 53 6.63 -8.63 -6.91
CA GLU A 53 5.21 -8.98 -6.96
C GLU A 53 4.33 -7.79 -7.31
N THR A 54 3.05 -8.02 -7.62
CA THR A 54 2.10 -6.94 -7.87
C THR A 54 1.83 -6.16 -6.59
N VAL A 55 1.87 -4.83 -6.67
CA VAL A 55 1.44 -3.95 -5.58
C VAL A 55 0.10 -3.31 -5.92
N THR A 56 -0.85 -3.35 -4.99
CA THR A 56 -2.08 -2.56 -5.05
C THR A 56 -2.03 -1.46 -4.00
N LEU A 57 -2.01 -0.22 -4.47
CA LEU A 57 -1.98 0.98 -3.65
C LEU A 57 -3.42 1.46 -3.37
N ILE A 58 -3.79 1.44 -2.09
CA ILE A 58 -5.07 1.94 -1.61
C ILE A 58 -4.94 3.45 -1.38
N ILE A 59 -5.73 4.24 -2.09
CA ILE A 59 -5.61 5.70 -2.11
C ILE A 59 -6.94 6.40 -1.83
N ASN A 60 -6.86 7.57 -1.19
CA ASN A 60 -7.94 8.54 -1.20
C ASN A 60 -7.98 9.28 -2.56
N GLY A 61 -9.16 9.77 -2.96
CA GLY A 61 -9.37 10.38 -4.28
C GLY A 61 -8.52 11.63 -4.54
N ASP A 62 -8.12 12.35 -3.49
CA ASP A 62 -7.22 13.51 -3.58
C ASP A 62 -5.74 13.14 -3.74
N SER A 63 -5.40 11.88 -3.46
CA SER A 63 -4.02 11.40 -3.37
C SER A 63 -3.53 10.73 -4.66
N GLU A 64 -4.44 10.40 -5.59
CA GLU A 64 -4.11 9.65 -6.81
C GLU A 64 -3.02 10.33 -7.65
N SER A 65 -3.15 11.64 -7.88
CA SER A 65 -2.20 12.38 -8.72
C SER A 65 -0.80 12.41 -8.11
N LEU A 66 -0.71 12.50 -6.78
CA LEU A 66 0.57 12.46 -6.08
C LEU A 66 1.17 11.06 -6.12
N ALA A 67 0.37 10.04 -5.79
CA ALA A 67 0.82 8.66 -5.75
C ALA A 67 1.30 8.16 -7.12
N ARG A 68 0.56 8.45 -8.21
CA ARG A 68 0.98 8.13 -9.59
C ARG A 68 2.27 8.85 -10.02
N ARG A 69 2.53 10.04 -9.47
CA ARG A 69 3.74 10.79 -9.79
C ARG A 69 4.98 10.23 -9.10
N LEU A 70 4.83 9.67 -7.90
CA LEU A 70 5.95 9.16 -7.10
C LEU A 70 6.22 7.66 -7.33
N CYS A 71 5.17 6.86 -7.53
CA CYS A 71 5.30 5.44 -7.84
C CYS A 71 5.60 5.29 -9.33
N THR A 72 6.85 4.98 -9.66
CA THR A 72 7.34 4.86 -11.05
C THR A 72 7.25 3.45 -11.61
N SER A 73 6.98 2.47 -10.74
CA SER A 73 6.73 1.07 -11.10
C SER A 73 5.23 0.84 -11.38
N GLU A 74 4.93 -0.26 -12.08
CA GLU A 74 3.55 -0.68 -12.32
C GLU A 74 2.90 -1.11 -10.99
N ALA A 75 2.05 -0.24 -10.44
CA ALA A 75 1.20 -0.51 -9.28
C ALA A 75 -0.27 -0.31 -9.67
N ASP A 76 -1.13 -1.19 -9.18
CA ASP A 76 -2.58 -1.01 -9.29
C ASP A 76 -3.05 0.04 -8.28
N PHE A 77 -4.01 0.88 -8.68
CA PHE A 77 -4.58 1.90 -7.80
C PHE A 77 -6.01 1.54 -7.45
N LEU A 78 -6.31 1.47 -6.17
CA LEU A 78 -7.64 1.17 -5.65
C LEU A 78 -8.14 2.34 -4.79
N SER A 79 -9.17 3.04 -5.25
CA SER A 79 -9.73 4.17 -4.51
C SER A 79 -10.69 3.67 -3.43
N ILE A 80 -10.24 3.74 -2.17
CA ILE A 80 -11.04 3.43 -0.98
C ILE A 80 -10.79 4.51 0.07
N PRO A 81 -11.84 5.20 0.56
CA PRO A 81 -11.71 6.15 1.65
C PRO A 81 -11.11 5.53 2.91
N HIS A 82 -10.02 6.11 3.43
CA HIS A 82 -9.38 5.72 4.68
C HIS A 82 -8.80 6.93 5.43
N ASN A 83 -8.46 6.74 6.72
CA ASN A 83 -7.89 7.77 7.59
C ASN A 83 -6.51 7.36 8.05
#